data_AF-A0A2N2R9H5-F1
#
_entry.id   AF-A0A2N2R9H5-F1
#
_cell.length_a   1.000
_cell.length_b   1.000
_cell.length_c   1.000
_cell.angle_alpha   90.00
_cell.angle_beta   90.00
_cell.angle_gamma   90.00
#
_symmetry.space_group_name_H-M   'P 1'
#
loop_
_entity.id
_entity.type
_entity.pdbx_description
1 polymer ?
#
loop_
_entity_poly.entity_id
_entity_poly.type
_entity_poly.pdbx_seq_one_letter_code
_entity_poly.pdbx_strand_id
1 'polypeptide(L)'
;MPRPLLTLGLLGLLASSTTWAQNPQAATPLPSHPVGTPATQGVQPSDHVPLADYLALLRQIAPAAEAGAQDYLAAFARRCGRPLTPVELRRAMADGDGDPALMALIRANHLGDTAGREQLAGQIRCPGKAAR
;
A
#
# COMPACT_ATOMS: atom_id res chain seq x y z
N MET A 1 10.11 53.80 -6.91
CA MET A 1 10.05 53.61 -8.37
C MET A 1 11.31 54.23 -8.96
N PRO A 2 12.06 53.59 -9.89
CA PRO A 2 11.58 52.91 -11.10
C PRO A 2 12.15 51.49 -11.37
N ARG A 3 11.49 50.79 -12.30
CA ARG A 3 11.90 49.55 -13.00
C ARG A 3 12.96 49.85 -14.08
N PRO A 4 13.74 48.83 -14.46
CA PRO A 4 13.75 48.39 -15.87
C PRO A 4 13.58 46.85 -15.92
N LEU A 5 12.50 46.25 -16.44
CA LEU A 5 12.04 46.08 -17.84
C LEU A 5 13.08 45.55 -18.84
N LEU A 6 12.78 44.33 -19.33
CA LEU A 6 13.01 43.76 -20.68
C LEU A 6 14.46 43.34 -21.01
N THR A 7 14.78 42.17 -21.56
CA THR A 7 14.15 41.30 -22.59
C THR A 7 14.74 39.86 -22.49
N LEU A 8 13.92 38.80 -22.58
CA LEU A 8 13.68 37.94 -23.76
C LEU A 8 14.80 36.93 -24.12
N GLY A 9 14.47 35.64 -23.99
CA GLY A 9 15.18 34.48 -24.57
C GLY A 9 14.41 33.21 -24.19
N LEU A 10 13.31 32.89 -24.88
CA LEU A 10 13.21 32.14 -26.13
C LEU A 10 13.72 30.68 -26.02
N LEU A 11 12.73 29.78 -25.93
CA LEU A 11 12.66 28.47 -26.57
C LEU A 11 13.71 27.39 -26.19
N GLY A 12 13.28 26.47 -25.33
CA GLY A 12 13.83 25.11 -25.24
C GLY A 12 12.69 24.10 -25.40
N LEU A 13 12.36 23.77 -26.64
CA LEU A 13 11.50 22.66 -27.03
C LEU A 13 12.20 21.32 -26.74
N LEU A 14 11.39 20.23 -26.71
CA LEU A 14 11.77 18.81 -26.84
C LEU A 14 12.21 18.13 -25.52
N ALA A 15 11.78 16.93 -25.16
CA ALA A 15 10.86 15.99 -25.76
C ALA A 15 10.42 15.03 -24.65
N SER A 16 9.14 14.66 -24.67
CA SER A 16 8.58 13.57 -23.90
C SER A 16 9.31 12.28 -24.24
N SER A 17 10.15 11.77 -23.33
CA SER A 17 10.75 10.44 -23.48
C SER A 17 9.73 9.36 -23.13
N THR A 18 8.75 9.17 -24.03
CA THR A 18 7.92 7.96 -24.08
C THR A 18 8.61 6.97 -24.99
N THR A 19 9.52 6.16 -24.43
CA THR A 19 10.09 5.01 -25.14
C THR A 19 10.13 3.82 -24.20
N TRP A 20 8.98 3.16 -24.04
CA TRP A 20 8.98 1.76 -23.64
C TRP A 20 8.80 0.96 -24.92
N ALA A 21 9.82 0.14 -25.18
CA ALA A 21 10.04 -0.60 -26.41
C ALA A 21 8.85 -1.48 -26.78
N GLN A 22 8.41 -1.36 -28.03
CA GLN A 22 7.42 -2.24 -28.64
C GLN A 22 8.16 -3.51 -29.08
N ASN A 23 7.99 -4.60 -28.33
CA ASN A 23 8.56 -5.89 -28.65
C ASN A 23 7.59 -6.64 -29.59
N PRO A 24 7.93 -6.97 -30.85
CA PRO A 24 7.05 -7.71 -31.71
C PRO A 24 7.12 -9.19 -31.34
N GLN A 25 6.16 -9.66 -30.55
CA GLN A 25 5.98 -11.10 -30.35
C GLN A 25 5.40 -11.69 -31.63
N ALA A 26 6.28 -12.30 -32.42
CA ALA A 26 5.91 -13.19 -33.51
C ALA A 26 4.93 -14.25 -32.99
N ALA A 27 3.71 -14.22 -33.50
CA ALA A 27 2.70 -15.21 -33.21
C ALA A 27 3.09 -16.55 -33.85
N THR A 28 3.67 -17.44 -33.06
CA THR A 28 3.63 -18.89 -33.32
C THR A 28 2.41 -19.47 -32.61
N PRO A 29 1.43 -20.04 -33.33
CA PRO A 29 0.32 -20.74 -32.68
C PRO A 29 0.84 -22.10 -32.21
N LEU A 30 1.15 -22.22 -30.92
CA LEU A 30 1.42 -23.51 -30.26
C LEU A 30 0.08 -24.12 -29.81
N PRO A 31 -0.09 -25.47 -29.83
CA PRO A 31 -1.37 -26.11 -29.54
C PRO A 31 -1.84 -25.81 -28.11
N SER A 32 -3.13 -25.56 -27.98
CA SER A 32 -3.83 -25.35 -26.72
C SER A 32 -3.85 -26.64 -25.88
N HIS A 33 -2.84 -26.81 -25.04
CA HIS A 33 -2.92 -27.71 -23.89
C HIS A 33 -3.66 -26.98 -22.77
N PRO A 34 -4.83 -27.46 -22.30
CA PRO A 34 -5.45 -26.91 -21.11
C PRO A 34 -4.63 -27.37 -19.90
N VAL A 35 -3.56 -26.66 -19.59
CA VAL A 35 -2.99 -26.68 -18.24
C VAL A 35 -4.00 -25.93 -17.39
N GLY A 36 -4.82 -26.70 -16.67
CA GLY A 36 -5.48 -26.20 -15.48
C GLY A 36 -4.40 -25.74 -14.52
N THR A 37 -4.06 -24.46 -14.56
CA THR A 37 -3.40 -23.81 -13.44
C THR A 37 -4.29 -24.07 -12.23
N PRO A 38 -3.77 -24.63 -11.13
CA PRO A 38 -4.48 -24.46 -9.88
C PRO A 38 -4.52 -22.95 -9.71
N ALA A 39 -5.71 -22.36 -9.85
CA ALA A 39 -5.96 -21.07 -9.25
C ALA A 39 -5.42 -21.20 -7.84
N THR A 40 -4.40 -20.41 -7.49
CA THR A 40 -4.02 -20.24 -6.09
C THR A 40 -5.32 -19.82 -5.42
N GLN A 41 -6.04 -20.78 -4.85
CA GLN A 41 -7.14 -20.54 -3.97
C GLN A 41 -6.48 -19.73 -2.87
N GLY A 42 -6.63 -18.41 -2.93
CA GLY A 42 -6.15 -17.52 -1.91
C GLY A 42 -6.63 -18.16 -0.63
N VAL A 43 -5.69 -18.65 0.17
CA VAL A 43 -5.99 -19.32 1.43
C VAL A 43 -6.78 -18.26 2.18
N GLN A 44 -8.10 -18.43 2.24
CA GLN A 44 -8.95 -17.50 2.95
C GLN A 44 -8.37 -17.46 4.35
N PRO A 45 -7.86 -16.29 4.79
CA PRO A 45 -7.20 -16.21 6.08
C PRO A 45 -8.20 -16.73 7.11
N SER A 46 -7.87 -17.86 7.76
CA SER A 46 -8.81 -18.52 8.67
C SER A 46 -9.34 -17.51 9.66
N ASP A 47 -10.66 -17.32 9.72
CA ASP A 47 -11.31 -16.30 10.55
C ASP A 47 -10.97 -16.44 12.04
N HIS A 48 -10.42 -17.58 12.44
CA HIS A 48 -10.09 -17.95 13.80
C HIS A 48 -8.63 -17.72 14.23
N VAL A 49 -7.76 -17.17 13.37
CA VAL A 49 -6.37 -16.90 13.79
C VAL A 49 -6.34 -15.75 14.83
N PRO A 50 -5.82 -15.99 16.05
CA PRO A 50 -5.63 -14.95 17.06
C PRO A 50 -4.71 -13.82 16.56
N LEU A 51 -4.92 -12.60 17.04
CA LEU A 51 -4.12 -11.44 16.63
C LEU A 51 -2.62 -11.64 16.87
N ALA A 52 -2.26 -12.20 18.03
CA ALA A 52 -0.88 -12.43 18.41
C ALA A 52 -0.18 -13.40 17.44
N ASP A 53 -0.84 -14.49 17.07
CA ASP A 53 -0.29 -15.48 16.14
C ASP A 53 -0.12 -14.89 14.74
N TYR A 54 -1.08 -14.06 14.32
CA TYR A 54 -0.99 -13.36 13.05
C TYR A 54 0.18 -12.36 13.00
N LEU A 55 0.36 -11.56 14.05
CA LEU A 55 1.52 -10.65 14.16
C LEU A 55 2.83 -11.43 14.26
N ALA A 56 2.86 -12.55 14.98
CA ALA A 56 4.03 -13.42 15.05
C ALA A 56 4.44 -13.96 13.67
N LEU A 57 3.46 -14.32 12.84
CA LEU A 57 3.71 -14.71 11.45
C LEU A 57 4.25 -13.53 10.63
N LEU A 58 3.64 -12.34 10.74
CA LEU A 58 4.14 -11.13 10.07
C LEU A 58 5.59 -10.85 10.43
N ARG A 59 5.96 -10.96 11.71
CA ARG A 59 7.33 -10.73 12.17
C ARG A 59 8.33 -11.70 11.51
N GLN A 60 7.93 -12.93 11.25
CA GLN A 60 8.78 -13.91 10.58
C GLN A 60 8.98 -13.61 9.09
N ILE A 61 7.93 -13.15 8.39
CA ILE A 61 7.97 -12.98 6.93
C ILE A 61 8.37 -11.55 6.50
N ALA A 62 7.98 -10.55 7.28
CA ALA A 62 8.14 -9.14 6.98
C ALA A 62 8.10 -8.34 8.31
N PRO A 63 9.23 -8.19 9.01
CA PRO A 63 9.30 -7.45 10.29
C PRO A 63 8.70 -6.04 10.22
N ALA A 64 8.89 -5.34 9.10
CA ALA A 64 8.29 -4.01 8.89
C ALA A 64 6.76 -4.05 8.79
N ALA A 65 6.18 -5.15 8.29
CA ALA A 65 4.74 -5.33 8.23
C ALA A 65 4.13 -5.54 9.62
N GLU A 66 4.81 -6.29 10.49
CA GLU A 66 4.39 -6.43 11.89
C GLU A 66 4.45 -5.09 12.63
N ALA A 67 5.57 -4.36 12.52
CA ALA A 67 5.70 -3.05 13.15
C ALA A 67 4.66 -2.05 12.62
N GLY A 68 4.44 -2.01 11.30
CA GLY A 68 3.40 -1.17 10.69
C GLY A 68 1.97 -1.55 11.12
N ALA A 69 1.69 -2.84 11.26
CA ALA A 69 0.41 -3.31 11.78
C ALA A 69 0.21 -2.93 13.26
N GLN A 70 1.24 -3.03 14.09
CA GLN A 70 1.18 -2.59 15.49
C GLN A 70 0.90 -1.09 15.61
N ASP A 71 1.59 -0.26 14.82
CA ASP A 71 1.34 1.18 14.78
C ASP A 71 -0.11 1.48 14.36
N TYR A 72 -0.61 0.78 13.34
CA TYR A 72 -1.97 0.93 12.87
C TYR A 72 -3.00 0.55 13.95
N LEU A 73 -2.80 -0.57 14.64
CA LEU A 73 -3.66 -1.03 15.74
C LEU A 73 -3.73 0.01 16.87
N ALA A 74 -2.57 0.51 17.31
CA ALA A 74 -2.48 1.50 18.38
C ALA A 74 -3.16 2.82 17.99
N ALA A 75 -2.88 3.30 16.78
CA ALA A 75 -3.44 4.55 16.28
C ALA A 75 -4.94 4.44 15.98
N PHE A 76 -5.41 3.28 15.51
CA PHE A 76 -6.83 2.99 15.33
C PHE A 76 -7.55 2.99 16.68
N ALA A 77 -7.02 2.31 17.69
CA ALA A 77 -7.61 2.28 19.03
C ALA A 77 -7.75 3.69 19.63
N ARG A 78 -6.69 4.49 19.53
CA ARG A 78 -6.68 5.90 19.96
C ARG A 78 -7.74 6.75 19.26
N ARG A 79 -7.90 6.60 17.94
CA ARG A 79 -8.75 7.51 17.16
C ARG A 79 -10.20 7.05 17.05
N CYS A 80 -10.42 5.75 17.02
CA CYS A 80 -11.74 5.16 16.81
C CYS A 80 -12.39 4.69 18.13
N GLY A 81 -11.67 4.76 19.25
CA GLY A 81 -12.20 4.46 20.59
C GLY A 81 -12.51 2.98 20.82
N ARG A 82 -12.03 2.10 19.94
CA ARG A 82 -12.17 0.64 20.05
C ARG A 82 -10.97 -0.07 19.46
N PRO A 83 -10.62 -1.28 19.93
CA PRO A 83 -9.63 -2.09 19.25
C PRO A 83 -10.12 -2.51 17.86
N LEU A 84 -9.17 -2.64 16.93
CA LEU A 84 -9.39 -3.30 15.66
C LEU A 84 -9.37 -4.82 15.87
N THR A 85 -10.30 -5.54 15.26
CA THR A 85 -10.36 -7.00 15.39
C THR A 85 -9.33 -7.69 14.49
N PRO A 86 -8.96 -8.96 14.77
CA PRO A 86 -8.05 -9.71 13.91
C PRO A 86 -8.55 -9.86 12.47
N VAL A 87 -9.88 -10.01 12.28
CA VAL A 87 -10.51 -10.12 10.96
C VAL A 87 -10.42 -8.79 10.21
N GLU A 88 -10.68 -7.67 10.90
CA GLU A 88 -10.57 -6.34 10.30
C GLU A 88 -9.13 -6.01 9.89
N LEU A 89 -8.13 -6.37 10.70
CA LEU A 89 -6.72 -6.18 10.33
C LEU A 89 -6.35 -6.99 9.09
N ARG A 90 -6.78 -8.25 9.02
CA ARG A 90 -6.52 -9.12 7.87
C ARG A 90 -7.16 -8.58 6.60
N ARG A 91 -8.41 -8.12 6.67
CA ARG A 91 -9.09 -7.43 5.56
C ARG A 91 -8.36 -6.16 5.16
N ALA A 92 -7.99 -5.32 6.12
CA ALA A 92 -7.20 -4.12 5.87
C ALA A 92 -5.84 -4.41 5.23
N MET A 93 -5.29 -5.62 5.32
CA MET A 93 -4.08 -5.99 4.57
C MET A 93 -4.34 -6.64 3.22
N ALA A 94 -5.39 -7.47 3.12
CA ALA A 94 -5.59 -8.35 1.99
C ALA A 94 -6.64 -7.87 0.98
N ASP A 95 -7.52 -6.92 1.36
CA ASP A 95 -8.56 -6.42 0.46
C ASP A 95 -7.95 -5.46 -0.58
N GLY A 96 -7.96 -5.87 -1.85
CA GLY A 96 -7.42 -5.05 -2.95
C GLY A 96 -5.93 -4.77 -2.77
N ASP A 97 -5.55 -3.49 -2.78
CA ASP A 97 -4.18 -3.03 -2.48
C ASP A 97 -3.91 -2.88 -0.96
N GLY A 98 -4.86 -3.26 -0.11
CA GLY A 98 -4.86 -3.01 1.33
C GLY A 98 -5.38 -1.62 1.72
N ASP A 99 -5.52 -1.38 3.02
CA ASP A 99 -5.83 -0.07 3.58
C ASP A 99 -4.62 0.85 3.35
N PRO A 100 -4.81 2.01 2.72
CA PRO A 100 -3.70 2.87 2.32
C PRO A 100 -2.92 3.44 3.52
N ALA A 101 -3.57 3.66 4.66
CA ALA A 101 -2.87 4.14 5.85
C ALA A 101 -2.02 3.03 6.46
N LEU A 102 -2.53 1.79 6.50
CA LEU A 102 -1.77 0.63 6.93
C LEU A 102 -0.58 0.36 5.99
N MET A 103 -0.79 0.33 4.67
CA MET A 103 0.31 0.13 3.71
C MET A 103 1.38 1.21 3.80
N ALA A 104 0.98 2.47 4.00
CA ALA A 104 1.90 3.57 4.22
C ALA A 104 2.69 3.43 5.53
N LEU A 105 2.06 2.98 6.62
CA LEU A 105 2.74 2.72 7.88
C LEU A 105 3.77 1.60 7.76
N ILE A 106 3.45 0.53 7.03
CA ILE A 106 4.39 -0.56 6.75
C ILE A 106 5.62 -0.02 5.99
N ARG A 107 5.39 0.81 4.96
CA ARG A 107 6.48 1.46 4.22
C ARG A 107 7.31 2.37 5.12
N ALA A 108 6.67 3.21 5.94
CA ALA A 108 7.37 4.12 6.83
C ALA A 108 8.23 3.36 7.86
N ASN A 109 7.72 2.24 8.39
CA ASN A 109 8.50 1.35 9.25
C ASN A 109 9.69 0.71 8.52
N HIS A 110 9.50 0.28 7.27
CA HIS A 110 10.57 -0.25 6.45
C HIS A 110 11.69 0.79 6.20
N LEU A 111 11.31 2.06 6.00
CA LEU A 111 12.23 3.17 5.74
C LEU A 111 12.83 3.80 7.01
N GLY A 112 12.35 3.43 8.20
CA GLY A 112 12.72 4.09 9.45
C GLY A 112 12.19 5.53 9.57
N ASP A 113 11.14 5.88 8.82
CA ASP A 113 10.54 7.22 8.79
C ASP A 113 9.62 7.45 10.00
N THR A 114 10.21 7.90 11.11
CA THR A 114 9.48 8.17 12.35
C THR A 114 8.48 9.31 12.24
N ALA A 115 8.84 10.38 11.52
CA ALA A 115 7.95 11.54 11.32
C ALA A 115 6.73 11.15 10.46
N GLY A 116 6.95 10.39 9.39
CA GLY A 116 5.88 9.86 8.55
C GLY A 116 4.95 8.91 9.31
N ARG A 117 5.49 8.06 10.20
CA ARG A 117 4.67 7.18 11.06
C ARG A 117 3.68 7.97 11.91
N GLU A 118 4.14 9.03 12.59
CA GLU A 118 3.26 9.87 13.42
C GLU A 118 2.21 10.60 12.59
N GLN A 119 2.59 11.14 11.42
CA GLN A 119 1.64 11.81 10.53
C GLN A 119 0.57 10.84 10.00
N LEU A 120 0.96 9.62 9.60
CA LEU A 120 0.04 8.59 9.11
C LEU A 120 -0.90 8.10 10.21
N ALA A 121 -0.41 7.99 11.43
CA ALA A 121 -1.21 7.61 12.58
C ALA A 121 -2.39 8.57 12.84
N GLY A 122 -2.24 9.86 12.50
CA GLY A 122 -3.32 10.86 12.55
C GLY A 122 -4.38 10.72 11.44
N GLN A 123 -4.05 10.05 10.34
CA GLN A 123 -4.86 9.95 9.12
C GLN A 123 -5.72 8.69 9.04
N ILE A 124 -5.68 7.80 10.04
CA ILE A 124 -6.47 6.56 10.04
C ILE A 124 -7.96 6.87 9.84
N ARG A 125 -8.72 5.96 9.25
CA ARG A 125 -10.18 6.15 9.08
C ARG A 125 -10.92 5.24 10.04
N CYS A 126 -11.98 5.76 10.65
CA CYS A 126 -12.84 4.99 11.53
C CYS A 126 -14.06 4.51 10.73
N PRO A 127 -14.23 3.19 10.55
CA PRO A 127 -15.41 2.67 9.85
C PRO A 127 -16.69 3.11 10.56
N GLY A 128 -17.72 3.47 9.79
CA GLY A 128 -19.01 3.94 10.30
C GLY A 128 -19.09 5.45 10.56
N LYS A 129 -17.99 6.22 10.44
CA LYS A 129 -18.04 7.68 10.35
C LYS A 129 -17.99 8.07 8.88
N ALA A 130 -19.12 8.51 8.31
CA ALA A 130 -19.13 9.08 6.97
C ALA A 130 -18.12 10.24 6.91
N ALA A 131 -17.29 10.29 5.87
CA ALA A 131 -16.48 11.46 5.56
C ALA A 131 -17.46 12.62 5.36
N ARG A 132 -17.50 13.54 6.33
CA ARG A 132 -18.31 14.75 6.26
C ARG A 132 -17.50 15.86 5.64
#